data_AF-A0A661JHJ8-F1
#
_entry.id   AF-A0A661JHJ8-F1
#
_cell.length_a   1.000
_cell.length_b   1.000
_cell.length_c   1.000
_cell.angle_alpha   90.00
_cell.angle_beta   90.00
_cell.angle_gamma   90.00
#
_symmetry.space_group_name_H-M   'P 1'
#
loop_
_entity.id
_entity.type
_entity.pdbx_description
1 polymer ?
#
loop_
_entity_poly.entity_id
_entity_poly.type
_entity_poly.pdbx_seq_one_letter_code
_entity_poly.pdbx_strand_id
1 'polypeptide(L)'
;KKHRPVILTPVKRALKTFVQSTDADPDEVFWPQFIILVKELTQRRNRISKARIRRLFLKRRSLIPWSTYRDSWKRSGSLYLARCGLKPNEYVWGDRSKSEIKYLDKLVRCQANELTWIRHLSQSVSEKLRCVVLTMHNASLGASSGWGIPDFREQFCDPITYEEFEKDVQDEKRTFLKTLENSSEIHTLTNLWVSRLVEPKLGSLLYYLVLSAKIGTFPENALREWQARLRPYLNFEKIKSHLEDTLGLIPIHPGVIKLFLTITMKWAKRILDGWLEWHALLLAILSSGHRYVADGKCQSLVVPWINKFFISSKRKQDIDYLELLIRFILGFVPDTKILFVDDTTKKSDPSLKLALHELNNRLHPLSVRGMGVFGDNVLHQKNADFLEKLIRLFKSIPVIIVRPCPSVPRYTSFYELLRKRSTAFLTAGNYDSSWKDNLDFLYWGTSVLPLTNAINFDPHFSPVIATRTGPVPFGVYYKTSLLKHSLGLEISRAAPSSLFAEYGYIANILD
;
A
#
# COMPACT_ATOMS: atom_id res chain seq x y z
N LYS A 1 -48.78 15.63 -20.47
CA LYS A 1 -47.58 15.26 -21.25
C LYS A 1 -46.37 16.00 -20.65
N LYS A 2 -45.53 15.33 -19.86
CA LYS A 2 -44.32 15.91 -19.24
C LYS A 2 -43.14 14.96 -19.51
N HIS A 3 -42.05 15.51 -20.03
CA HIS A 3 -40.83 14.82 -20.43
C HIS A 3 -40.28 13.89 -19.34
N ARG A 4 -40.09 12.61 -19.69
CA ARG A 4 -39.23 11.68 -18.93
C ARG A 4 -37.84 11.65 -19.59
N PRO A 5 -36.74 11.69 -18.82
CA PRO A 5 -35.40 11.64 -19.38
C PRO A 5 -35.05 10.23 -19.87
N VAL A 6 -34.47 10.18 -21.07
CA VAL A 6 -34.05 9.02 -21.88
C VAL A 6 -32.75 8.38 -21.34
N ILE A 7 -32.68 8.13 -20.03
CA ILE A 7 -31.44 7.63 -19.37
C ILE A 7 -31.44 6.10 -19.17
N LEU A 8 -32.60 5.43 -19.34
CA LEU A 8 -32.74 3.99 -19.07
C LEU A 8 -32.50 3.08 -20.29
N THR A 9 -32.26 3.63 -21.48
CA THR A 9 -32.20 2.86 -22.74
C THR A 9 -30.81 2.28 -23.03
N PRO A 10 -29.68 2.98 -22.82
CA PRO A 10 -28.34 2.45 -23.11
C PRO A 10 -27.91 1.35 -22.14
N VAL A 11 -28.17 1.52 -20.83
CA VAL A 11 -27.89 0.51 -19.78
C VAL A 11 -28.66 -0.78 -20.01
N LYS A 12 -29.90 -0.69 -20.53
CA LYS A 12 -30.70 -1.85 -20.93
C LYS A 12 -30.19 -2.53 -22.20
N ARG A 13 -29.57 -1.81 -23.13
CA ARG A 13 -28.90 -2.42 -24.29
C ARG A 13 -27.63 -3.14 -23.86
N ALA A 14 -26.76 -2.48 -23.08
CA ALA A 14 -25.53 -3.09 -22.59
C ALA A 14 -25.78 -4.36 -21.76
N LEU A 15 -26.77 -4.33 -20.84
CA LEU A 15 -27.18 -5.52 -20.08
C LEU A 15 -27.84 -6.60 -20.96
N LYS A 16 -28.51 -6.24 -22.05
CA LYS A 16 -29.12 -7.21 -22.97
C LYS A 16 -28.06 -7.88 -23.85
N THR A 17 -27.05 -7.13 -24.30
CA THR A 17 -25.91 -7.67 -25.06
C THR A 17 -25.03 -8.57 -24.19
N PHE A 18 -24.82 -8.20 -22.92
CA PHE A 18 -23.99 -8.97 -21.98
C PHE A 18 -24.65 -10.27 -21.51
N VAL A 19 -25.99 -10.32 -21.40
CA VAL A 19 -26.71 -11.56 -21.04
C VAL A 19 -27.06 -12.42 -22.27
N GLN A 20 -26.80 -11.92 -23.48
CA GLN A 20 -26.99 -12.68 -24.71
C GLN A 20 -25.69 -13.32 -25.23
N SER A 21 -24.52 -13.03 -24.64
CA SER A 21 -23.32 -13.83 -24.87
C SER A 21 -23.41 -15.13 -24.06
N THR A 22 -23.50 -16.26 -24.75
CA THR A 22 -23.65 -17.61 -24.21
C THR A 22 -22.41 -18.15 -23.46
N ASP A 23 -21.34 -17.37 -23.36
CA ASP A 23 -20.05 -17.81 -22.82
C ASP A 23 -19.66 -17.16 -21.47
N ALA A 24 -20.56 -16.39 -20.83
CA ALA A 24 -20.27 -15.74 -19.55
C ALA A 24 -20.79 -16.58 -18.36
N ASP A 25 -19.87 -17.04 -17.51
CA ASP A 25 -20.17 -17.75 -16.26
C ASP A 25 -20.95 -16.83 -15.28
N PRO A 26 -22.17 -17.23 -14.84
CA PRO A 26 -22.97 -16.47 -13.88
C PRO A 26 -22.30 -16.23 -12.52
N ASP A 27 -21.25 -16.97 -12.17
CA ASP A 27 -20.50 -16.83 -10.92
C ASP A 27 -19.44 -15.70 -10.94
N GLU A 28 -19.20 -15.04 -12.09
CA GLU A 28 -18.25 -13.92 -12.25
C GLU A 28 -18.84 -12.52 -11.90
N VAL A 29 -19.88 -12.43 -11.07
CA VAL A 29 -20.55 -11.14 -10.79
C VAL A 29 -19.93 -10.39 -9.59
N PHE A 30 -19.17 -9.35 -9.95
CA PHE A 30 -18.48 -8.31 -9.18
C PHE A 30 -19.13 -7.80 -7.86
N TRP A 31 -18.57 -8.24 -6.73
CA TRP A 31 -18.94 -7.77 -5.38
C TRP A 31 -18.59 -6.30 -5.03
N PRO A 32 -17.43 -5.73 -5.41
CA PRO A 32 -17.07 -4.34 -5.08
C PRO A 32 -17.97 -3.31 -5.78
N GLN A 33 -18.40 -3.63 -7.01
CA GLN A 33 -19.28 -2.78 -7.81
C GLN A 33 -20.69 -2.71 -7.21
N PHE A 34 -21.14 -3.79 -6.56
CA PHE A 34 -22.45 -3.87 -5.91
C PHE A 34 -22.55 -3.00 -4.65
N ILE A 35 -21.51 -2.96 -3.80
CA ILE A 35 -21.51 -2.13 -2.57
C ILE A 35 -21.55 -0.64 -2.91
N ILE A 36 -20.82 -0.22 -3.93
CA ILE A 36 -20.80 1.18 -4.41
C ILE A 36 -22.15 1.55 -5.05
N LEU A 37 -22.75 0.65 -5.82
CA LEU A 37 -24.09 0.83 -6.40
C LEU A 37 -25.17 1.00 -5.32
N VAL A 38 -25.13 0.20 -4.25
CA VAL A 38 -26.09 0.28 -3.13
C VAL A 38 -25.93 1.59 -2.35
N LYS A 39 -24.69 2.10 -2.20
CA LYS A 39 -24.42 3.41 -1.57
C LYS A 39 -24.90 4.59 -2.44
N GLU A 40 -24.63 4.59 -3.75
CA GLU A 40 -25.11 5.66 -4.65
C GLU A 40 -26.65 5.69 -4.75
N LEU A 41 -27.30 4.52 -4.73
CA LEU A 41 -28.76 4.40 -4.78
C LEU A 41 -29.43 4.81 -3.45
N THR A 42 -28.75 4.69 -2.32
CA THR A 42 -29.29 5.11 -1.01
C THR A 42 -28.97 6.58 -0.67
N GLN A 43 -27.87 7.14 -1.19
CA GLN A 43 -27.48 8.54 -0.94
C GLN A 43 -28.23 9.58 -1.79
N ARG A 44 -28.77 9.21 -2.96
CA ARG A 44 -29.67 10.09 -3.71
C ARG A 44 -31.02 10.16 -2.98
N ARG A 45 -31.20 11.21 -2.17
CA ARG A 45 -32.41 11.64 -1.43
C ARG A 45 -33.67 11.71 -2.32
N ASN A 46 -34.17 10.59 -2.80
CA ASN A 46 -35.53 10.45 -3.29
C ASN A 46 -36.10 9.17 -2.71
N ARG A 47 -37.21 9.32 -1.97
CA ARG A 47 -38.01 8.26 -1.36
C ARG A 47 -38.47 7.25 -2.43
N ILE A 48 -37.60 6.35 -2.82
CA ILE A 48 -37.99 5.12 -3.50
C ILE A 48 -38.24 4.12 -2.39
N SER A 49 -39.50 3.99 -1.97
CA SER A 49 -39.89 2.97 -1.00
C SER A 49 -39.49 1.59 -1.53
N LYS A 50 -39.09 0.68 -0.62
CA LYS A 50 -38.77 -0.73 -0.94
C LYS A 50 -39.81 -1.40 -1.86
N ALA A 51 -41.08 -0.98 -1.76
CA ALA A 51 -42.18 -1.44 -2.59
C ALA A 51 -42.09 -1.01 -4.07
N ARG A 52 -41.54 0.18 -4.36
CA ARG A 52 -41.43 0.74 -5.71
C ARG A 52 -40.26 0.13 -6.50
N ILE A 53 -39.16 -0.22 -5.82
CA ILE A 53 -38.05 -1.02 -6.39
C ILE A 53 -38.57 -2.42 -6.76
N ARG A 54 -39.34 -3.06 -5.87
CA ARG A 54 -40.01 -4.35 -6.12
C ARG A 54 -40.93 -4.32 -7.35
N ARG A 55 -41.77 -3.30 -7.51
CA ARG A 55 -42.68 -3.18 -8.66
C ARG A 55 -41.97 -2.92 -9.99
N LEU A 56 -40.84 -2.20 -9.98
CA LEU A 56 -40.05 -1.96 -11.20
C LEU A 56 -39.33 -3.22 -11.70
N PHE A 57 -38.97 -4.13 -10.78
CA PHE A 57 -38.36 -5.42 -11.10
C PHE A 57 -39.38 -6.48 -11.53
N LEU A 58 -40.55 -6.56 -10.87
CA LEU A 58 -41.59 -7.54 -11.21
C LEU A 58 -42.23 -7.32 -12.60
N LYS A 59 -42.12 -6.12 -13.17
CA LYS A 59 -42.69 -5.78 -14.49
C LYS A 59 -41.79 -6.14 -15.69
N ARG A 60 -40.57 -6.65 -15.47
CA ARG A 60 -39.69 -7.12 -16.55
C ARG A 60 -39.30 -8.57 -16.28
N ARG A 61 -40.19 -9.48 -16.67
CA ARG A 61 -39.94 -10.93 -16.72
C ARG A 61 -38.92 -11.24 -17.80
N SER A 62 -37.67 -11.26 -17.42
CA SER A 62 -36.52 -11.98 -18.00
C SER A 62 -35.28 -11.32 -17.44
N LEU A 63 -34.26 -12.13 -17.14
CA LEU A 63 -33.00 -11.78 -16.48
C LEU A 63 -33.03 -11.97 -14.96
N ILE A 64 -32.67 -13.21 -14.58
CA ILE A 64 -32.12 -13.70 -13.30
C ILE A 64 -32.99 -13.42 -12.05
N PRO A 65 -33.57 -14.47 -11.44
CA PRO A 65 -34.40 -14.32 -10.24
C PRO A 65 -33.71 -13.57 -9.11
N TRP A 66 -34.42 -12.61 -8.51
CA TRP A 66 -34.04 -11.98 -7.24
C TRP A 66 -33.82 -13.01 -6.11
N SER A 67 -34.28 -14.25 -6.23
CA SER A 67 -33.95 -15.32 -5.27
C SER A 67 -32.45 -15.62 -5.26
N THR A 68 -31.75 -15.60 -6.39
CA THR A 68 -30.30 -15.85 -6.45
C THR A 68 -29.50 -14.72 -5.79
N TYR A 69 -29.92 -13.46 -6.00
CA TYR A 69 -29.29 -12.28 -5.37
C TYR A 69 -29.70 -12.07 -3.92
N ARG A 70 -30.94 -12.39 -3.56
CA ARG A 70 -31.42 -12.40 -2.17
C ARG A 70 -30.77 -13.53 -1.40
N ASP A 71 -30.44 -14.64 -2.04
CA ASP A 71 -29.66 -15.70 -1.41
C ASP A 71 -28.19 -15.30 -1.30
N SER A 72 -27.61 -14.51 -2.20
CA SER A 72 -26.30 -13.88 -1.96
C SER A 72 -26.33 -12.86 -0.81
N TRP A 73 -27.41 -12.05 -0.68
CA TRP A 73 -27.62 -11.10 0.43
C TRP A 73 -28.03 -11.78 1.76
N LYS A 74 -28.67 -12.95 1.71
CA LYS A 74 -28.97 -13.81 2.86
C LYS A 74 -27.81 -14.74 3.21
N ARG A 75 -26.98 -15.14 2.26
CA ARG A 75 -25.69 -15.85 2.46
C ARG A 75 -24.62 -14.88 2.97
N SER A 76 -24.69 -13.60 2.61
CA SER A 76 -24.03 -12.50 3.36
C SER A 76 -24.79 -12.10 4.63
N GLY A 77 -25.59 -13.04 5.17
CA GLY A 77 -25.95 -13.10 6.58
C GLY A 77 -24.74 -12.99 7.50
N SER A 78 -23.51 -13.20 7.02
CA SER A 78 -22.26 -12.95 7.74
C SER A 78 -22.19 -11.57 8.41
N LEU A 79 -22.71 -10.48 7.85
CA LEU A 79 -22.67 -9.15 8.49
C LEU A 79 -23.72 -8.96 9.61
N TYR A 80 -24.88 -9.60 9.47
CA TYR A 80 -25.95 -9.57 10.48
C TYR A 80 -25.68 -10.61 11.59
N LEU A 81 -25.25 -11.82 11.21
CA LEU A 81 -24.78 -12.89 12.11
C LEU A 81 -23.51 -12.48 12.87
N ALA A 82 -22.61 -11.68 12.26
CA ALA A 82 -21.42 -11.16 12.93
C ALA A 82 -21.76 -10.32 14.17
N ARG A 83 -22.81 -9.51 14.08
CA ARG A 83 -23.29 -8.69 15.21
C ARG A 83 -23.99 -9.51 16.29
N CYS A 84 -24.53 -10.68 15.96
CA CYS A 84 -25.38 -11.47 16.85
C CYS A 84 -24.71 -12.73 17.44
N GLY A 85 -23.48 -13.09 17.04
CA GLY A 85 -22.86 -14.33 17.52
C GLY A 85 -21.34 -14.46 17.50
N LEU A 86 -20.58 -13.43 17.09
CA LEU A 86 -19.11 -13.49 17.16
C LEU A 86 -18.62 -13.23 18.59
N LYS A 87 -17.71 -14.08 19.05
CA LYS A 87 -16.96 -13.83 20.27
C LYS A 87 -15.98 -12.66 20.07
N PRO A 88 -15.50 -12.02 21.16
CA PRO A 88 -14.36 -11.10 21.05
C PRO A 88 -13.20 -11.76 20.28
N ASN A 89 -12.65 -11.05 19.29
CA ASN A 89 -11.58 -11.50 18.38
C ASN A 89 -11.97 -12.48 17.26
N GLU A 90 -13.24 -12.90 17.13
CA GLU A 90 -13.69 -13.66 15.96
C GLU A 90 -14.10 -12.73 14.80
N TYR A 91 -13.91 -13.21 13.57
CA TYR A 91 -14.26 -12.49 12.35
C TYR A 91 -14.73 -13.42 11.23
N VAL A 92 -15.41 -12.84 10.23
CA VAL A 92 -15.82 -13.52 8.99
C VAL A 92 -15.24 -12.77 7.81
N TRP A 93 -14.69 -13.49 6.84
CA TRP A 93 -14.13 -12.92 5.63
C TRP A 93 -14.75 -13.57 4.39
N GLY A 94 -15.61 -12.82 3.68
CA GLY A 94 -16.32 -13.35 2.52
C GLY A 94 -17.10 -14.64 2.84
N ASP A 95 -16.90 -15.65 2.01
CA ASP A 95 -17.40 -17.01 2.14
C ASP A 95 -16.37 -18.01 2.70
N ARG A 96 -15.25 -17.50 3.25
CA ARG A 96 -14.13 -18.34 3.70
C ARG A 96 -14.48 -19.18 4.92
N SER A 97 -14.03 -20.43 4.89
CA SER A 97 -14.18 -21.39 5.98
C SER A 97 -13.38 -20.97 7.23
N LYS A 98 -13.81 -21.46 8.40
CA LYS A 98 -13.07 -21.28 9.67
C LYS A 98 -11.63 -21.81 9.58
N SER A 99 -11.39 -22.86 8.80
CA SER A 99 -10.04 -23.42 8.57
C SER A 99 -9.15 -22.52 7.73
N GLU A 100 -9.70 -21.86 6.70
CA GLU A 100 -8.95 -20.88 5.89
C GLU A 100 -8.59 -19.65 6.73
N ILE A 101 -9.54 -19.15 7.53
CA ILE A 101 -9.34 -18.04 8.47
C ILE A 101 -8.20 -18.36 9.47
N LYS A 102 -8.25 -19.53 10.11
CA LYS A 102 -7.18 -19.98 11.03
C LYS A 102 -5.82 -20.11 10.34
N TYR A 103 -5.80 -20.46 9.05
CA TYR A 103 -4.56 -20.57 8.29
C TYR A 103 -4.01 -19.18 7.94
N LEU A 104 -4.87 -18.24 7.54
CA LEU A 104 -4.51 -16.84 7.35
C LEU A 104 -3.90 -16.25 8.63
N ASP A 105 -4.51 -16.48 9.80
CA ASP A 105 -3.97 -16.00 11.08
C ASP A 105 -2.55 -16.51 11.33
N LYS A 106 -2.23 -17.75 10.92
CA LYS A 106 -0.88 -18.29 11.02
C LYS A 106 0.08 -17.63 10.03
N LEU A 107 -0.35 -17.35 8.80
CA LEU A 107 0.46 -16.58 7.84
C LEU A 107 0.79 -15.18 8.36
N VAL A 108 -0.19 -14.51 8.96
CA VAL A 108 -0.01 -13.19 9.60
C VAL A 108 1.03 -13.26 10.72
N ARG A 109 1.01 -14.30 11.54
CA ARG A 109 2.04 -14.49 12.59
C ARG A 109 3.43 -14.74 12.03
N CYS A 110 3.55 -15.53 10.95
CA CYS A 110 4.84 -15.71 10.28
C CYS A 110 5.38 -14.38 9.74
N GLN A 111 4.52 -13.56 9.14
CA GLN A 111 4.89 -12.21 8.70
C GLN A 111 5.31 -11.33 9.89
N ALA A 112 4.57 -11.36 11.00
CA ALA A 112 4.92 -10.59 12.18
C ALA A 112 6.32 -10.96 12.72
N ASN A 113 6.70 -12.23 12.67
CA ASN A 113 8.06 -12.65 13.04
C ASN A 113 9.13 -12.08 12.08
N GLU A 114 8.83 -12.00 10.78
CA GLU A 114 9.70 -11.33 9.81
C GLU A 114 9.84 -9.83 10.12
N LEU A 115 8.74 -9.15 10.49
CA LEU A 115 8.76 -7.75 10.92
C LEU A 115 9.65 -7.56 12.16
N THR A 116 9.49 -8.42 13.16
CA THR A 116 10.30 -8.41 14.37
C THR A 116 11.78 -8.60 14.04
N TRP A 117 12.11 -9.52 13.13
CA TRP A 117 13.49 -9.73 12.67
C TRP A 117 14.06 -8.50 11.93
N ILE A 118 13.30 -7.88 11.02
CA ILE A 118 13.72 -6.64 10.31
C ILE A 118 13.96 -5.49 11.30
N ARG A 119 13.09 -5.35 12.30
CA ARG A 119 13.26 -4.37 13.38
C ARG A 119 14.55 -4.63 14.14
N HIS A 120 14.78 -5.86 14.61
CA HIS A 120 16.00 -6.21 15.34
C HIS A 120 17.26 -5.97 14.52
N LEU A 121 17.23 -6.30 13.23
CA LEU A 121 18.33 -6.04 12.30
C LEU A 121 18.66 -4.55 12.23
N SER A 122 17.64 -3.70 12.03
CA SER A 122 17.80 -2.25 11.94
C SER A 122 18.30 -1.63 13.24
N GLN A 123 17.73 -2.05 14.38
CA GLN A 123 18.14 -1.59 15.71
C GLN A 123 19.59 -1.98 16.01
N SER A 124 19.97 -3.22 15.69
CA SER A 124 21.34 -3.71 15.90
C SER A 124 22.35 -2.95 15.05
N VAL A 125 22.02 -2.60 13.80
CA VAL A 125 22.88 -1.75 12.96
C VAL A 125 23.02 -0.37 13.60
N SER A 126 21.91 0.25 14.00
CA SER A 126 21.90 1.57 14.63
C SER A 126 22.76 1.61 15.90
N GLU A 127 22.56 0.63 16.79
CA GLU A 127 23.31 0.48 18.04
C GLU A 127 24.81 0.26 17.79
N LYS A 128 25.16 -0.70 16.93
CA LYS A 128 26.56 -1.11 16.73
C LYS A 128 27.37 -0.06 15.97
N LEU A 129 26.74 0.73 15.11
CA LEU A 129 27.38 1.79 14.34
C LEU A 129 27.18 3.18 14.95
N ARG A 130 26.42 3.29 16.04
CA ARG A 130 26.06 4.54 16.71
C ARG A 130 25.53 5.61 15.75
N CYS A 131 24.59 5.21 14.91
CA CYS A 131 24.00 6.07 13.90
C CYS A 131 22.52 5.81 13.71
N VAL A 132 21.80 6.76 13.11
CA VAL A 132 20.41 6.54 12.71
C VAL A 132 20.34 5.60 11.51
N VAL A 133 19.35 4.71 11.54
CA VAL A 133 19.01 3.85 10.40
C VAL A 133 17.68 4.31 9.81
N LEU A 134 17.70 4.84 8.59
CA LEU A 134 16.52 5.07 7.78
C LEU A 134 16.15 3.78 7.07
N THR A 135 15.01 3.20 7.41
CA THR A 135 14.48 2.03 6.72
C THR A 135 13.51 2.46 5.63
N MET A 136 13.84 2.14 4.38
CA MET A 136 13.00 2.46 3.22
C MET A 136 12.27 1.20 2.74
N HIS A 137 10.95 1.25 2.78
CA HIS A 137 10.07 0.12 2.51
C HIS A 137 9.29 0.36 1.24
N ASN A 138 9.61 -0.36 0.17
CA ASN A 138 8.95 -0.15 -1.12
C ASN A 138 7.46 -0.54 -1.03
N ALA A 139 6.57 0.35 -1.47
CA ALA A 139 5.12 0.21 -1.41
C ALA A 139 4.62 -0.90 -2.35
N SER A 140 4.79 -2.10 -1.84
CA SER A 140 4.44 -3.41 -2.34
C SER A 140 4.59 -4.33 -1.12
N LEU A 141 5.04 -5.56 -1.33
CA LEU A 141 5.22 -6.58 -0.31
C LEU A 141 6.02 -6.12 0.92
N GLY A 142 6.99 -5.21 0.72
CA GLY A 142 7.82 -4.62 1.76
C GLY A 142 7.15 -3.52 2.59
N ALA A 143 5.98 -3.00 2.20
CA ALA A 143 5.28 -1.98 2.98
C ALA A 143 4.96 -2.44 4.41
N SER A 144 4.61 -3.72 4.58
CA SER A 144 4.33 -4.26 5.91
C SER A 144 5.55 -4.22 6.84
N SER A 145 6.77 -4.27 6.28
CA SER A 145 8.04 -4.18 7.01
C SER A 145 8.15 -2.89 7.82
N GLY A 146 7.69 -1.76 7.26
CA GLY A 146 7.68 -0.48 7.95
C GLY A 146 6.72 -0.42 9.15
N TRP A 147 5.67 -1.25 9.17
CA TRP A 147 4.77 -1.35 10.33
C TRP A 147 5.43 -2.05 11.52
N GLY A 148 6.54 -2.76 11.31
CA GLY A 148 7.28 -3.45 12.37
C GLY A 148 8.10 -2.53 13.28
N ILE A 149 8.18 -1.23 13.00
CA ILE A 149 8.98 -0.27 13.76
C ILE A 149 8.07 0.49 14.74
N PRO A 150 8.41 0.55 16.05
CA PRO A 150 7.58 1.20 17.06
C PRO A 150 7.63 2.73 16.98
N ASP A 151 6.79 3.37 17.78
CA ASP A 151 6.81 4.83 18.02
C ASP A 151 8.23 5.29 18.43
N PHE A 152 8.64 6.48 18.02
CA PHE A 152 9.95 7.03 18.40
C PHE A 152 10.14 7.07 19.91
N ARG A 153 9.11 7.40 20.69
CA ARG A 153 9.18 7.43 22.15
C ARG A 153 9.57 6.08 22.76
N GLU A 154 9.16 4.98 22.14
CA GLU A 154 9.49 3.61 22.61
C GLU A 154 10.94 3.21 22.31
N GLN A 155 11.68 4.03 21.55
CA GLN A 155 13.09 3.81 21.24
C GLN A 155 14.05 4.56 22.19
N PHE A 156 13.51 5.36 23.12
CA PHE A 156 14.27 6.06 24.16
C PHE A 156 14.08 5.36 25.52
N CYS A 157 15.13 5.43 26.36
CA CYS A 157 15.13 4.80 27.68
C CYS A 157 14.22 5.52 28.68
N ASP A 158 14.05 6.84 28.52
CA ASP A 158 13.28 7.66 29.44
C ASP A 158 12.51 8.79 28.70
N PRO A 159 11.40 9.28 29.28
CA PRO A 159 10.59 10.34 28.65
C PRO A 159 11.28 11.70 28.53
N ILE A 160 12.20 12.05 29.44
CA ILE A 160 12.84 13.38 29.47
C ILE A 160 13.75 13.52 28.25
N THR A 161 14.57 12.51 27.99
CA THR A 161 15.44 12.48 26.80
C THR A 161 14.63 12.51 25.51
N TYR A 162 13.45 11.86 25.48
CA TYR A 162 12.55 11.91 24.33
C TYR A 162 11.95 13.31 24.12
N GLU A 163 11.53 14.00 25.18
CA GLU A 163 11.00 15.37 25.09
C GLU A 163 12.06 16.36 24.59
N GLU A 164 13.31 16.22 25.05
CA GLU A 164 14.45 16.98 24.52
C GLU A 164 14.66 16.72 23.03
N PHE A 165 14.64 15.44 22.62
CA PHE A 165 14.74 15.04 21.22
C PHE A 165 13.62 15.63 20.36
N GLU A 166 12.37 15.55 20.82
CA GLU A 166 11.22 16.09 20.10
C GLU A 166 11.35 17.61 19.90
N LYS A 167 11.80 18.33 20.91
CA LYS A 167 12.07 19.77 20.82
C LYS A 167 13.18 20.07 19.82
N ASP A 168 14.31 19.37 19.91
CA ASP A 168 15.44 19.54 19.00
C ASP A 168 15.04 19.27 17.54
N VAL A 169 14.22 18.24 17.29
CA VAL A 169 13.69 17.94 15.96
C VAL A 169 12.82 19.09 15.43
N GLN A 170 11.96 19.68 16.26
CA GLN A 170 11.11 20.79 15.82
C GLN A 170 11.92 22.07 15.53
N ASP A 171 12.96 22.34 16.32
CA ASP A 171 13.86 23.46 16.08
C ASP A 171 14.69 23.25 14.80
N GLU A 172 15.21 22.03 14.60
CA GLU A 172 15.98 21.68 13.41
C GLU A 172 15.12 21.62 12.14
N LYS A 173 13.87 21.16 12.25
CA LYS A 173 12.87 21.20 11.15
C LYS A 173 12.69 22.63 10.62
N ARG A 174 12.62 23.63 11.50
CA ARG A 174 12.52 25.05 11.08
C ARG A 174 13.74 25.51 10.29
N THR A 175 14.93 25.02 10.64
CA THR A 175 16.16 25.30 9.91
C THR A 175 16.13 24.66 8.52
N PHE A 176 15.82 23.36 8.44
CA PHE A 176 15.72 22.66 7.16
C PHE A 176 14.63 23.25 6.26
N LEU A 177 13.47 23.67 6.81
CA LEU A 177 12.42 24.34 6.04
C LEU A 177 12.97 25.54 5.27
N LYS A 178 13.66 26.46 5.95
CA LYS A 178 14.27 27.65 5.32
C LYS A 178 15.28 27.28 4.24
N THR A 179 16.08 26.23 4.47
CA THR A 179 17.05 25.75 3.48
C THR A 179 16.37 25.14 2.26
N LEU A 180 15.28 24.41 2.46
CA LEU A 180 14.59 23.70 1.39
C LEU A 180 13.63 24.57 0.58
N GLU A 181 13.11 25.67 1.13
CA GLU A 181 12.18 26.60 0.45
C GLU A 181 12.67 27.04 -0.94
N ASN A 182 13.99 27.24 -1.08
CA ASN A 182 14.62 27.67 -2.33
C ASN A 182 15.41 26.56 -3.05
N SER A 183 15.33 25.32 -2.58
CA SER A 183 16.10 24.21 -3.17
C SER A 183 15.48 23.76 -4.51
N SER A 184 16.27 23.77 -5.58
CA SER A 184 15.85 23.20 -6.87
C SER A 184 15.73 21.67 -6.83
N GLU A 185 16.44 21.02 -5.90
CA GLU A 185 16.44 19.57 -5.74
C GLU A 185 15.10 19.06 -5.23
N ILE A 186 14.49 19.74 -4.24
CA ILE A 186 13.17 19.33 -3.72
C ILE A 186 12.08 19.48 -4.78
N HIS A 187 12.16 20.53 -5.61
CA HIS A 187 11.27 20.72 -6.75
C HIS A 187 11.45 19.60 -7.79
N THR A 188 12.69 19.23 -8.08
CA THR A 188 13.00 18.12 -8.99
C THR A 188 12.49 16.78 -8.45
N LEU A 189 12.69 16.50 -7.16
CA LEU A 189 12.14 15.32 -6.48
C LEU A 189 10.61 15.28 -6.58
N THR A 190 9.95 16.43 -6.41
CA THR A 190 8.49 16.55 -6.51
C THR A 190 8.01 16.21 -7.91
N ASN A 191 8.63 16.80 -8.94
CA ASN A 191 8.28 16.55 -10.35
C ASN A 191 8.50 15.08 -10.74
N LEU A 192 9.62 14.50 -10.28
CA LEU A 192 9.92 13.09 -10.47
C LEU A 192 8.88 12.20 -9.76
N TRP A 193 8.47 12.53 -8.54
CA TRP A 193 7.46 11.78 -7.81
C TRP A 193 6.08 11.85 -8.48
N VAL A 194 5.64 13.03 -8.91
CA VAL A 194 4.36 13.23 -9.60
C VAL A 194 4.32 12.46 -10.93
N SER A 195 5.33 12.65 -11.78
CA SER A 195 5.41 12.01 -13.10
C SER A 195 5.50 10.49 -13.02
N ARG A 196 6.08 9.95 -11.93
CA ARG A 196 6.25 8.50 -11.80
C ARG A 196 5.06 7.78 -11.17
N LEU A 197 4.38 8.38 -10.20
CA LEU A 197 3.28 7.76 -9.43
C LEU A 197 1.90 8.33 -9.71
N VAL A 198 1.77 9.65 -9.75
CA VAL A 198 0.47 10.33 -9.78
C VAL A 198 -0.06 10.38 -11.20
N GLU A 199 0.74 10.90 -12.13
CA GLU A 199 0.38 11.06 -13.54
C GLU A 199 -0.08 9.75 -14.19
N PRO A 200 0.66 8.64 -14.12
CA PRO A 200 0.27 7.41 -14.80
C PRO A 200 -1.01 6.82 -14.22
N LYS A 201 -1.21 6.91 -12.91
CA LYS A 201 -2.38 6.34 -12.22
C LYS A 201 -3.64 7.14 -12.50
N LEU A 202 -3.56 8.47 -12.48
CA LEU A 202 -4.70 9.32 -12.85
C LEU A 202 -5.00 9.19 -14.35
N GLY A 203 -3.98 9.08 -15.20
CA GLY A 203 -4.11 8.84 -16.63
C GLY A 203 -4.83 7.52 -16.96
N SER A 204 -4.43 6.41 -16.31
CA SER A 204 -5.07 5.11 -16.52
C SER A 204 -6.53 5.10 -16.05
N LEU A 205 -6.84 5.70 -14.91
CA LEU A 205 -8.21 5.83 -14.41
C LEU A 205 -9.08 6.67 -15.33
N LEU A 206 -8.56 7.81 -15.80
CA LEU A 206 -9.26 8.66 -16.74
C LEU A 206 -9.56 7.90 -18.05
N TYR A 207 -8.62 7.11 -18.54
CA TYR A 207 -8.82 6.30 -19.73
C TYR A 207 -10.00 5.34 -19.59
N TYR A 208 -10.13 4.64 -18.46
CA TYR A 208 -11.31 3.80 -18.23
C TYR A 208 -12.62 4.60 -18.22
N LEU A 209 -12.63 5.88 -17.78
CA LEU A 209 -13.80 6.75 -17.94
C LEU A 209 -14.04 7.14 -19.40
N VAL A 210 -12.99 7.40 -20.18
CA VAL A 210 -13.09 7.69 -21.63
C VAL A 210 -13.69 6.49 -22.36
N LEU A 211 -13.19 5.28 -22.08
CA LEU A 211 -13.76 4.04 -22.63
C LEU A 211 -15.23 3.89 -22.22
N SER A 212 -15.56 4.10 -20.94
CA SER A 212 -16.94 4.06 -20.44
C SER A 212 -17.86 5.05 -21.16
N ALA A 213 -17.35 6.24 -21.49
CA ALA A 213 -18.10 7.22 -22.27
C ALA A 213 -18.30 6.77 -23.72
N LYS A 214 -17.25 6.26 -24.38
CA LYS A 214 -17.31 5.72 -25.75
C LYS A 214 -18.35 4.60 -25.90
N ILE A 215 -18.48 3.72 -24.90
CA ILE A 215 -19.48 2.63 -24.91
C ILE A 215 -20.85 3.04 -24.33
N GLY A 216 -21.03 4.32 -23.98
CA GLY A 216 -22.31 4.88 -23.54
C GLY A 216 -22.72 4.54 -22.09
N THR A 217 -21.79 4.07 -21.26
CA THR A 217 -22.01 3.77 -19.82
C THR A 217 -21.63 4.93 -18.90
N PHE A 218 -21.02 5.99 -19.43
CA PHE A 218 -20.67 7.21 -18.69
C PHE A 218 -21.02 8.49 -19.49
N PRO A 219 -21.64 9.53 -18.87
CA PRO A 219 -22.01 10.75 -19.60
C PRO A 219 -20.79 11.58 -20.03
N GLU A 220 -20.76 12.05 -21.28
CA GLU A 220 -19.67 12.89 -21.82
C GLU A 220 -19.47 14.19 -21.04
N ASN A 221 -20.54 14.84 -20.58
CA ASN A 221 -20.43 16.05 -19.77
C ASN A 221 -19.71 15.78 -18.45
N ALA A 222 -19.99 14.64 -17.81
CA ALA A 222 -19.30 14.23 -16.59
C ALA A 222 -17.83 13.87 -16.87
N LEU A 223 -17.52 13.32 -18.06
CA LEU A 223 -16.14 13.09 -18.48
C LEU A 223 -15.37 14.41 -18.63
N ARG A 224 -15.98 15.42 -19.28
CA ARG A 224 -15.38 16.76 -19.41
C ARG A 224 -15.08 17.40 -18.05
N GLU A 225 -15.97 17.25 -17.08
CA GLU A 225 -15.74 17.71 -15.71
C GLU A 225 -14.53 17.03 -15.06
N TRP A 226 -14.38 15.70 -15.23
CA TRP A 226 -13.23 14.97 -14.71
C TRP A 226 -11.93 15.38 -15.41
N GLN A 227 -11.94 15.56 -16.73
CA GLN A 227 -10.79 16.07 -17.47
C GLN A 227 -10.37 17.45 -16.97
N ALA A 228 -11.31 18.37 -16.76
CA ALA A 228 -11.02 19.69 -16.22
C ALA A 228 -10.38 19.62 -14.81
N ARG A 229 -10.88 18.75 -13.94
CA ARG A 229 -10.34 18.54 -12.58
C ARG A 229 -8.94 17.94 -12.55
N LEU A 230 -8.57 17.16 -13.55
CA LEU A 230 -7.29 16.47 -13.60
C LEU A 230 -6.19 17.28 -14.30
N ARG A 231 -6.51 18.40 -14.97
CA ARG A 231 -5.53 19.29 -15.62
C ARG A 231 -4.33 19.70 -14.76
N PRO A 232 -4.47 20.00 -13.46
CA PRO A 232 -3.31 20.34 -12.63
C PRO A 232 -2.32 19.19 -12.46
N TYR A 233 -2.75 17.95 -12.65
CA TYR A 233 -1.96 16.75 -12.39
C TYR A 233 -1.54 16.01 -13.65
N LEU A 234 -2.13 16.31 -14.80
CA LEU A 234 -2.01 15.51 -16.01
C LEU A 234 -1.62 16.36 -17.21
N ASN A 235 -0.52 15.98 -17.87
CA ASN A 235 -0.26 16.39 -19.23
C ASN A 235 -1.04 15.48 -20.20
N PHE A 236 -2.21 15.95 -20.65
CA PHE A 236 -3.09 15.18 -21.52
C PHE A 236 -2.47 14.76 -22.86
N GLU A 237 -1.52 15.54 -23.40
CA GLU A 237 -0.81 15.22 -24.64
C GLU A 237 0.10 13.99 -24.45
N LYS A 238 0.78 13.89 -23.31
CA LYS A 238 1.62 12.73 -22.97
C LYS A 238 0.81 11.46 -22.69
N ILE A 239 -0.44 11.60 -22.23
CA ILE A 239 -1.27 10.46 -21.84
C ILE A 239 -1.78 9.71 -23.08
N LYS A 240 -2.06 10.41 -24.18
CA LYS A 240 -2.58 9.79 -25.40
C LYS A 240 -1.68 8.67 -25.95
N SER A 241 -0.35 8.80 -25.85
CA SER A 241 0.61 7.82 -26.38
C SER A 241 0.80 6.58 -25.49
N HIS A 242 0.70 6.69 -24.16
CA HIS A 242 0.82 5.54 -23.24
C HIS A 242 -0.43 4.64 -23.22
N LEU A 243 -1.55 5.13 -23.73
CA LEU A 243 -2.85 4.47 -23.64
C LEU A 243 -3.11 3.42 -24.73
N GLU A 244 -2.28 3.40 -25.78
CA GLU A 244 -2.39 2.41 -26.86
C GLU A 244 -1.67 1.08 -26.51
N ASP A 245 -0.69 1.12 -25.60
CA ASP A 245 0.16 -0.02 -25.24
C ASP A 245 -0.33 -0.83 -24.03
N THR A 246 -1.34 -0.36 -23.29
CA THR A 246 -1.71 -0.94 -21.98
C THR A 246 -3.12 -1.55 -21.95
N LEU A 247 -3.15 -2.89 -22.02
CA LEU A 247 -4.15 -3.82 -21.44
C LEU A 247 -5.48 -4.11 -22.17
N GLY A 248 -5.87 -5.38 -22.01
CA GLY A 248 -7.15 -5.96 -22.41
C GLY A 248 -8.34 -5.41 -21.64
N LEU A 249 -9.50 -5.48 -22.31
CA LEU A 249 -10.79 -4.90 -21.93
C LEU A 249 -11.39 -5.59 -20.69
N ILE A 250 -10.97 -5.23 -19.48
CA ILE A 250 -11.78 -5.52 -18.28
C ILE A 250 -12.72 -4.33 -18.03
N PRO A 251 -14.04 -4.46 -18.24
CA PRO A 251 -14.97 -3.37 -17.99
C PRO A 251 -15.10 -3.09 -16.48
N ILE A 252 -14.54 -1.96 -16.04
CA ILE A 252 -14.66 -1.49 -14.65
C ILE A 252 -15.82 -0.50 -14.55
N HIS A 253 -16.70 -0.68 -13.56
CA HIS A 253 -17.84 0.21 -13.34
C HIS A 253 -17.39 1.67 -13.09
N PRO A 254 -17.98 2.69 -13.76
CA PRO A 254 -17.61 4.10 -13.61
C PRO A 254 -17.64 4.63 -12.17
N GLY A 255 -18.53 4.09 -11.33
CA GLY A 255 -18.57 4.40 -9.90
C GLY A 255 -17.28 4.06 -9.16
N VAL A 256 -16.66 2.93 -9.49
CA VAL A 256 -15.36 2.50 -8.91
C VAL A 256 -14.26 3.44 -9.39
N ILE A 257 -14.21 3.71 -10.70
CA ILE A 257 -13.19 4.57 -11.29
C ILE A 257 -13.22 5.98 -10.67
N LYS A 258 -14.42 6.58 -10.51
CA LYS A 258 -14.60 7.87 -9.82
C LYS A 258 -14.12 7.85 -8.36
N LEU A 259 -14.36 6.76 -7.64
CA LEU A 259 -13.91 6.60 -6.26
C LEU A 259 -12.37 6.61 -6.21
N PHE A 260 -11.71 5.83 -7.07
CA PHE A 260 -10.25 5.78 -7.12
C PHE A 260 -9.61 7.08 -7.60
N LEU A 261 -10.22 7.78 -8.56
CA LEU A 261 -9.79 9.13 -8.94
C LEU A 261 -9.82 10.06 -7.73
N THR A 262 -10.93 10.04 -6.99
CA THR A 262 -11.09 10.89 -5.79
C THR A 262 -10.05 10.55 -4.72
N ILE A 263 -9.85 9.27 -4.42
CA ILE A 263 -8.86 8.81 -3.42
C ILE A 263 -7.45 9.23 -3.85
N THR A 264 -7.08 8.97 -5.11
CA THR A 264 -5.74 9.27 -5.64
C THR A 264 -5.48 10.77 -5.65
N MET A 265 -6.44 11.60 -6.07
CA MET A 265 -6.31 13.06 -6.05
C MET A 265 -6.17 13.62 -4.64
N LYS A 266 -7.00 13.15 -3.69
CA LYS A 266 -6.90 13.58 -2.28
C LYS A 266 -5.55 13.22 -1.67
N TRP A 267 -5.09 12.00 -1.95
CA TRP A 267 -3.78 11.53 -1.51
C TRP A 267 -2.65 12.37 -2.12
N ALA A 268 -2.64 12.56 -3.44
CA ALA A 268 -1.61 13.34 -4.12
C ALA A 268 -1.59 14.79 -3.61
N LYS A 269 -2.76 15.44 -3.48
CA LYS A 269 -2.87 16.79 -2.93
C LYS A 269 -2.30 16.88 -1.51
N ARG A 270 -2.69 15.96 -0.61
CA ARG A 270 -2.18 15.95 0.76
C ARG A 270 -0.66 15.85 0.81
N ILE A 271 -0.09 14.96 0.01
CA ILE A 271 1.36 14.73 -0.04
C ILE A 271 2.08 15.95 -0.64
N LEU A 272 1.53 16.57 -1.68
CA LEU A 272 2.13 17.76 -2.31
C LEU A 272 2.03 19.00 -1.42
N ASP A 273 0.90 19.22 -0.76
CA ASP A 273 0.68 20.36 0.14
C ASP A 273 1.66 20.31 1.34
N GLY A 274 2.04 19.10 1.80
CA GLY A 274 2.99 18.90 2.90
C GLY A 274 4.39 18.47 2.48
N TRP A 275 4.73 18.46 1.18
CA TRP A 275 5.95 17.80 0.68
C TRP A 275 7.23 18.39 1.26
N LEU A 276 7.31 19.72 1.28
CA LEU A 276 8.45 20.45 1.80
C LEU A 276 8.62 20.21 3.31
N GLU A 277 7.53 20.40 4.06
CA GLU A 277 7.49 20.21 5.51
C GLU A 277 7.85 18.78 5.91
N TRP A 278 7.42 17.81 5.11
CA TRP A 278 7.77 16.41 5.32
C TRP A 278 9.26 16.14 5.17
N HIS A 279 9.89 16.63 4.10
CA HIS A 279 11.32 16.41 3.89
C HIS A 279 12.13 17.12 4.98
N ALA A 280 11.72 18.33 5.39
CA ALA A 280 12.34 19.01 6.51
C ALA A 280 12.21 18.22 7.82
N LEU A 281 11.02 17.66 8.11
CA LEU A 281 10.79 16.83 9.29
C LEU A 281 11.63 15.54 9.25
N LEU A 282 11.70 14.87 8.10
CA LEU A 282 12.53 13.68 7.93
C LEU A 282 14.01 14.01 8.20
N LEU A 283 14.55 15.05 7.57
CA LEU A 283 15.95 15.46 7.76
C LEU A 283 16.23 15.84 9.23
N ALA A 284 15.31 16.53 9.88
CA ALA A 284 15.43 16.88 11.30
C ALA A 284 15.46 15.65 12.20
N ILE A 285 14.56 14.67 11.96
CA ILE A 285 14.57 13.40 12.70
C ILE A 285 15.89 12.65 12.48
N LEU A 286 16.40 12.61 11.25
CA LEU A 286 17.65 11.92 10.92
C LEU A 286 18.87 12.61 11.56
N SER A 287 18.94 13.94 11.48
CA SER A 287 20.05 14.74 11.98
C SER A 287 20.10 14.77 13.51
N SER A 288 19.03 15.21 14.17
CA SER A 288 18.93 15.15 15.63
C SER A 288 19.05 13.71 16.13
N GLY A 289 18.42 12.77 15.44
CA GLY A 289 18.52 11.36 15.79
C GLY A 289 19.97 10.85 15.78
N HIS A 290 20.76 11.25 14.78
CA HIS A 290 22.16 10.84 14.70
C HIS A 290 22.95 11.36 15.90
N ARG A 291 22.76 12.64 16.29
CA ARG A 291 23.38 13.22 17.48
C ARG A 291 23.05 12.41 18.73
N TYR A 292 21.77 12.11 18.97
CA TYR A 292 21.35 11.39 20.18
C TYR A 292 21.88 9.95 20.24
N VAL A 293 21.98 9.26 19.11
CA VAL A 293 22.56 7.90 19.06
C VAL A 293 24.08 7.95 19.23
N ALA A 294 24.76 8.91 18.58
CA ALA A 294 26.21 9.09 18.67
C ALA A 294 26.66 9.45 20.11
N ASP A 295 25.90 10.31 20.78
CA ASP A 295 26.14 10.76 22.16
C ASP A 295 25.72 9.71 23.21
N GLY A 296 25.10 8.61 22.80
CA GLY A 296 24.65 7.55 23.70
C GLY A 296 23.38 7.88 24.50
N LYS A 297 22.67 8.96 24.16
CA LYS A 297 21.37 9.33 24.75
C LYS A 297 20.24 8.41 24.28
N CYS A 298 20.38 7.82 23.10
CA CYS A 298 19.47 6.83 22.54
C CYS A 298 20.29 5.62 22.09
N GLN A 299 19.96 4.40 22.56
CA GLN A 299 20.73 3.20 22.21
C GLN A 299 20.65 2.88 20.71
N SER A 300 19.49 3.07 20.11
CA SER A 300 19.26 2.85 18.69
C SER A 300 18.05 3.67 18.23
N LEU A 301 18.14 4.29 17.05
CA LEU A 301 17.02 4.99 16.44
C LEU A 301 16.82 4.53 15.00
N VAL A 302 15.65 3.95 14.75
CA VAL A 302 15.20 3.46 13.45
C VAL A 302 14.03 4.30 12.98
N VAL A 303 14.16 4.84 11.77
CA VAL A 303 13.18 5.74 11.16
C VAL A 303 12.53 5.00 9.97
N PRO A 304 11.24 4.63 10.02
CA PRO A 304 10.59 3.88 8.96
C PRO A 304 9.92 4.78 7.92
N TRP A 305 10.20 4.54 6.64
CA TRP A 305 9.52 5.23 5.54
C TRP A 305 8.95 4.24 4.53
N ILE A 306 7.62 4.20 4.40
CA ILE A 306 6.93 3.44 3.34
C ILE A 306 6.59 4.38 2.18
N ASN A 307 7.09 4.08 0.99
CA ASN A 307 6.77 4.79 -0.25
C ASN A 307 7.02 3.90 -1.47
N LYS A 308 6.56 4.30 -2.65
CA LYS A 308 6.89 3.61 -3.91
C LYS A 308 8.21 4.14 -4.50
N PHE A 309 9.32 3.84 -3.82
CA PHE A 309 10.65 4.30 -4.21
C PHE A 309 11.15 3.71 -5.52
N PHE A 310 10.69 2.50 -5.87
CA PHE A 310 11.04 1.84 -7.11
C PHE A 310 9.83 1.13 -7.73
N ILE A 311 9.52 1.47 -8.98
CA ILE A 311 8.42 0.87 -9.74
C ILE A 311 8.98 -0.25 -10.63
N SER A 312 8.77 -1.50 -10.19
CA SER A 312 9.30 -2.70 -10.85
C SER A 312 8.87 -2.88 -12.31
N SER A 313 7.69 -2.36 -12.70
CA SER A 313 7.20 -2.38 -14.09
C SER A 313 7.93 -1.41 -15.01
N LYS A 314 8.51 -0.33 -14.49
CA LYS A 314 9.28 0.66 -15.24
C LYS A 314 10.78 0.32 -15.32
N ARG A 315 11.23 -0.74 -14.62
CA ARG A 315 12.62 -1.22 -14.61
C ARG A 315 13.60 -0.06 -14.36
N LYS A 316 14.52 0.21 -15.30
CA LYS A 316 15.55 1.26 -15.23
C LYS A 316 15.00 2.68 -15.41
N GLN A 317 13.80 2.83 -15.97
CA GLN A 317 13.21 4.15 -16.29
C GLN A 317 12.77 4.92 -15.04
N ASP A 318 12.82 4.29 -13.86
CA ASP A 318 12.37 4.86 -12.60
C ASP A 318 13.52 5.13 -11.60
N ILE A 319 14.76 4.94 -12.03
CA ILE A 319 15.94 5.00 -11.16
C ILE A 319 16.26 6.42 -10.66
N ASP A 320 15.96 7.44 -11.46
CA ASP A 320 16.40 8.83 -11.23
C ASP A 320 15.86 9.42 -9.92
N TYR A 321 14.63 9.05 -9.51
CA TYR A 321 14.08 9.52 -8.24
C TYR A 321 14.75 8.88 -7.05
N LEU A 322 14.97 7.57 -7.09
CA LEU A 322 15.63 6.88 -6.00
C LEU A 322 17.07 7.39 -5.86
N GLU A 323 17.77 7.59 -6.98
CA GLU A 323 19.09 8.20 -7.01
C GLU A 323 19.08 9.60 -6.37
N LEU A 324 18.22 10.51 -6.87
CA LEU A 324 18.14 11.88 -6.37
C LEU A 324 17.75 11.91 -4.90
N LEU A 325 16.84 11.04 -4.47
CA LEU A 325 16.37 10.97 -3.09
C LEU A 325 17.51 10.53 -2.14
N ILE A 326 18.29 9.52 -2.54
CA ILE A 326 19.45 9.08 -1.76
C ILE A 326 20.49 10.20 -1.66
N ARG A 327 20.83 10.84 -2.78
CA ARG A 327 21.78 11.97 -2.81
C ARG A 327 21.30 13.12 -1.94
N PHE A 328 20.01 13.45 -2.03
CA PHE A 328 19.39 14.50 -1.24
C PHE A 328 19.53 14.20 0.27
N ILE A 329 19.11 13.02 0.73
CA ILE A 329 19.17 12.67 2.15
C ILE A 329 20.62 12.67 2.66
N LEU A 330 21.53 11.99 1.95
CA LEU A 330 22.92 11.87 2.37
C LEU A 330 23.72 13.17 2.18
N GLY A 331 23.24 14.10 1.34
CA GLY A 331 23.82 15.44 1.22
C GLY A 331 23.56 16.31 2.46
N PHE A 332 22.39 16.14 3.08
CA PHE A 332 22.02 16.86 4.30
C PHE A 332 22.45 16.14 5.58
N VAL A 333 22.36 14.80 5.63
CA VAL A 333 22.69 13.99 6.80
C VAL A 333 23.59 12.80 6.40
N PRO A 334 24.89 13.04 6.15
CA PRO A 334 25.81 12.05 5.56
C PRO A 334 25.98 10.76 6.35
N ASP A 335 25.84 10.81 7.67
CA ASP A 335 26.04 9.66 8.56
C ASP A 335 24.82 8.72 8.64
N THR A 336 23.73 9.07 7.96
CA THR A 336 22.53 8.22 7.89
C THR A 336 22.85 6.91 7.18
N LYS A 337 22.46 5.79 7.79
CA LYS A 337 22.48 4.47 7.11
C LYS A 337 21.12 4.18 6.54
N ILE A 338 21.04 3.99 5.24
CA ILE A 338 19.80 3.68 4.53
C ILE A 338 19.71 2.16 4.33
N LEU A 339 18.75 1.54 5.00
CA LEU A 339 18.41 0.13 4.82
C LEU A 339 17.13 0.01 3.99
N PHE A 340 17.26 -0.33 2.73
CA PHE A 340 16.11 -0.56 1.87
C PHE A 340 15.64 -2.01 2.02
N VAL A 341 14.38 -2.20 2.36
CA VAL A 341 13.76 -3.52 2.51
C VAL A 341 12.79 -3.76 1.36
N ASP A 342 13.09 -4.77 0.56
CA ASP A 342 12.27 -5.12 -0.60
C ASP A 342 11.91 -6.62 -0.57
N ASP A 343 10.61 -6.92 -0.59
CA ASP A 343 10.08 -8.28 -0.53
C ASP A 343 9.69 -8.83 -1.93
N THR A 344 10.21 -8.27 -3.02
CA THR A 344 9.84 -8.65 -4.41
C THR A 344 9.90 -10.15 -4.67
N THR A 345 8.85 -10.70 -5.26
CA THR A 345 8.60 -12.13 -5.44
C THR A 345 9.34 -12.82 -6.58
N LYS A 346 9.91 -12.07 -7.53
CA LYS A 346 10.44 -12.65 -8.76
C LYS A 346 11.79 -13.36 -8.51
N LYS A 347 11.86 -14.61 -8.96
CA LYS A 347 12.98 -15.55 -8.75
C LYS A 347 14.21 -15.26 -9.63
N SER A 348 14.01 -14.77 -10.86
CA SER A 348 15.09 -14.48 -11.82
C SER A 348 15.22 -12.98 -11.99
N ASP A 349 16.36 -12.42 -11.58
CA ASP A 349 16.70 -10.99 -11.71
C ASP A 349 15.56 -10.05 -11.30
N PRO A 350 15.28 -9.89 -9.98
CA PRO A 350 14.28 -8.93 -9.56
C PRO A 350 14.65 -7.58 -10.18
N SER A 351 13.67 -6.85 -10.73
CA SER A 351 13.92 -5.60 -11.47
C SER A 351 14.81 -4.63 -10.67
N LEU A 352 14.75 -4.70 -9.34
CA LEU A 352 15.60 -3.93 -8.42
C LEU A 352 17.07 -4.40 -8.41
N LYS A 353 17.39 -5.70 -8.60
CA LYS A 353 18.77 -6.20 -8.77
C LYS A 353 19.43 -5.64 -10.04
N LEU A 354 18.67 -5.52 -11.13
CA LEU A 354 19.16 -4.89 -12.36
C LEU A 354 19.35 -3.37 -12.19
N ALA A 355 18.44 -2.72 -11.48
CA ALA A 355 18.55 -1.29 -11.16
C ALA A 355 19.69 -1.01 -10.17
N LEU A 356 19.99 -1.94 -9.26
CA LEU A 356 21.06 -1.85 -8.27
C LEU A 356 22.44 -1.65 -8.87
N HIS A 357 22.78 -2.40 -9.93
CA HIS A 357 24.05 -2.23 -10.62
C HIS A 357 24.17 -0.82 -11.21
N GLU A 358 23.10 -0.33 -11.83
CA GLU A 358 23.06 1.00 -12.42
C GLU A 358 23.11 2.10 -11.34
N LEU A 359 22.39 1.93 -10.23
CA LEU A 359 22.45 2.83 -9.08
C LEU A 359 23.87 2.93 -8.54
N ASN A 360 24.56 1.81 -8.37
CA ASN A 360 25.92 1.81 -7.85
C ASN A 360 26.90 2.57 -8.78
N ASN A 361 26.75 2.43 -10.10
CA ASN A 361 27.56 3.18 -11.05
C ASN A 361 27.25 4.68 -11.02
N ARG A 362 25.98 5.06 -10.90
CA ARG A 362 25.54 6.45 -10.92
C ARG A 362 25.81 7.18 -9.60
N LEU A 363 25.76 6.47 -8.47
CA LEU A 363 25.91 7.06 -7.15
C LEU A 363 27.37 7.22 -6.71
N HIS A 364 28.34 6.70 -7.46
CA HIS A 364 29.77 6.84 -7.13
C HIS A 364 30.15 8.30 -6.79
N PRO A 365 30.82 8.56 -5.65
CA PRO A 365 31.43 7.61 -4.72
C PRO A 365 30.49 7.01 -3.64
N LEU A 366 29.21 7.43 -3.55
CA LEU A 366 28.21 6.81 -2.67
C LEU A 366 27.95 5.39 -3.16
N SER A 367 28.52 4.41 -2.46
CA SER A 367 28.35 3.00 -2.81
C SER A 367 26.94 2.51 -2.42
N VAL A 368 26.36 1.66 -3.27
CA VAL A 368 25.10 0.96 -2.99
C VAL A 368 25.33 -0.54 -3.13
N ARG A 369 24.86 -1.33 -2.18
CA ARG A 369 25.06 -2.79 -2.23
C ARG A 369 23.81 -3.59 -1.92
N GLY A 370 23.59 -4.66 -2.68
CA GLY A 370 22.58 -5.66 -2.39
C GLY A 370 23.08 -6.74 -1.43
N MET A 371 22.18 -7.26 -0.60
CA MET A 371 22.40 -8.42 0.27
C MET A 371 21.17 -9.34 0.28
N GLY A 372 21.39 -10.63 0.59
CA GLY A 372 20.35 -11.66 0.44
C GLY A 372 20.11 -11.97 -1.04
N VAL A 373 18.87 -11.90 -1.52
CA VAL A 373 18.52 -12.14 -2.94
C VAL A 373 19.18 -11.13 -3.89
N PHE A 374 19.55 -9.94 -3.38
CA PHE A 374 20.18 -8.88 -4.18
C PHE A 374 21.70 -8.94 -4.22
N GLY A 375 22.35 -9.77 -3.40
CA GLY A 375 23.80 -9.90 -3.36
C GLY A 375 24.34 -10.95 -4.34
N ASP A 376 25.65 -10.89 -4.59
CA ASP A 376 26.36 -11.89 -5.42
C ASP A 376 26.46 -13.26 -4.71
N ASN A 377 26.57 -13.23 -3.38
CA ASN A 377 26.53 -14.42 -2.53
C ASN A 377 25.21 -14.42 -1.76
N VAL A 378 24.27 -15.28 -2.16
CA VAL A 378 22.95 -15.40 -1.51
C VAL A 378 23.17 -15.81 -0.06
N LEU A 379 22.79 -14.94 0.87
CA LEU A 379 22.83 -15.20 2.31
C LEU A 379 21.42 -15.40 2.82
N HIS A 380 21.26 -16.48 3.59
CA HIS A 380 19.97 -16.84 4.17
C HIS A 380 19.77 -16.17 5.54
N GLN A 381 18.51 -15.85 5.86
CA GLN A 381 18.10 -15.17 7.10
C GLN A 381 18.66 -15.77 8.40
N LYS A 382 18.86 -17.09 8.42
CA LYS A 382 19.28 -17.85 9.61
C LYS A 382 20.80 -17.94 9.75
N ASN A 383 21.57 -17.37 8.84
CA ASN A 383 23.00 -17.32 9.03
C ASN A 383 23.30 -16.32 10.15
N ALA A 384 23.94 -16.79 11.24
CA ALA A 384 24.38 -15.95 12.35
C ALA A 384 25.24 -14.77 11.85
N ASP A 385 25.95 -14.98 10.74
CA ASP A 385 26.81 -13.98 10.09
C ASP A 385 26.02 -12.90 9.32
N PHE A 386 24.69 -13.02 9.16
CA PHE A 386 23.92 -12.06 8.36
C PHE A 386 24.00 -10.66 8.96
N LEU A 387 23.75 -10.54 10.27
CA LEU A 387 23.83 -9.25 10.96
C LEU A 387 25.27 -8.72 10.98
N GLU A 388 26.25 -9.58 11.28
CA GLU A 388 27.66 -9.18 11.32
C GLU A 388 28.14 -8.66 9.95
N LYS A 389 27.81 -9.37 8.87
CA LYS A 389 28.15 -8.92 7.52
C LYS A 389 27.40 -7.64 7.15
N LEU A 390 26.14 -7.49 7.53
CA LEU A 390 25.39 -6.26 7.29
C LEU A 390 26.07 -5.06 7.97
N ILE A 391 26.43 -5.20 9.25
CA ILE A 391 27.18 -4.19 10.01
C ILE A 391 28.51 -3.90 9.32
N ARG A 392 29.26 -4.92 8.91
CA ARG A 392 30.55 -4.77 8.21
C ARG A 392 30.41 -3.99 6.92
N LEU A 393 29.35 -4.23 6.15
CA LEU A 393 29.08 -3.50 4.91
C LEU A 393 28.73 -2.04 5.20
N PHE A 394 27.89 -1.76 6.21
CA PHE A 394 27.48 -0.39 6.53
C PHE A 394 28.62 0.51 7.04
N LYS A 395 29.74 -0.07 7.49
CA LYS A 395 30.96 0.68 7.83
C LYS A 395 31.54 1.44 6.63
N SER A 396 31.36 0.95 5.40
CA SER A 396 31.89 1.59 4.18
C SER A 396 30.83 1.94 3.14
N ILE A 397 29.59 1.47 3.31
CA ILE A 397 28.51 1.62 2.33
C ILE A 397 27.31 2.25 3.03
N PRO A 398 26.86 3.46 2.67
CA PRO A 398 25.75 4.13 3.35
C PRO A 398 24.38 3.53 2.98
N VAL A 399 24.26 2.87 1.82
CA VAL A 399 22.99 2.31 1.32
C VAL A 399 23.10 0.82 1.08
N ILE A 400 22.29 0.05 1.81
CA ILE A 400 22.19 -1.40 1.62
C ILE A 400 20.74 -1.78 1.31
N ILE A 401 20.57 -2.57 0.26
CA ILE A 401 19.28 -3.13 -0.13
C ILE A 401 19.24 -4.60 0.28
N VAL A 402 18.26 -4.97 1.09
CA VAL A 402 18.08 -6.32 1.63
C VAL A 402 16.76 -6.92 1.20
N ARG A 403 16.83 -8.16 0.68
CA ARG A 403 15.72 -9.11 0.73
C ARG A 403 16.22 -10.34 1.45
N PRO A 404 15.78 -10.56 2.68
CA PRO A 404 16.16 -11.74 3.41
C PRO A 404 15.62 -12.99 2.70
N CYS A 405 16.49 -13.95 2.35
CA CYS A 405 16.07 -15.15 1.64
C CYS A 405 15.84 -16.31 2.63
N PRO A 406 14.72 -17.06 2.53
CA PRO A 406 14.64 -18.35 3.23
C PRO A 406 15.74 -19.29 2.73
N SER A 407 16.10 -20.29 3.54
CA SER A 407 17.10 -21.30 3.16
C SER A 407 16.66 -22.14 1.96
N VAL A 408 15.35 -22.31 1.78
CA VAL A 408 14.75 -22.96 0.61
C VAL A 408 13.67 -22.04 0.04
N PRO A 409 13.85 -21.46 -1.16
CA PRO A 409 12.83 -20.62 -1.79
C PRO A 409 11.55 -21.43 -2.05
N ARG A 410 10.41 -20.96 -1.53
CA ARG A 410 9.10 -21.62 -1.70
C ARG A 410 8.06 -20.63 -2.20
N TYR A 411 8.02 -20.48 -3.52
CA TYR A 411 7.02 -19.65 -4.18
C TYR A 411 5.71 -20.42 -4.30
N THR A 412 4.64 -19.84 -3.76
CA THR A 412 3.30 -20.40 -3.87
C THR A 412 2.29 -19.27 -3.77
N SER A 413 1.25 -19.34 -4.58
CA SER A 413 0.23 -18.29 -4.59
C SER A 413 -0.58 -18.36 -3.30
N PHE A 414 -1.11 -17.21 -2.87
CA PHE A 414 -1.98 -17.16 -1.71
C PHE A 414 -3.22 -18.06 -1.85
N TYR A 415 -3.79 -18.14 -3.06
CA TYR A 415 -4.89 -19.06 -3.35
C TYR A 415 -4.50 -20.52 -3.10
N GLU A 416 -3.32 -20.94 -3.57
CA GLU A 416 -2.82 -22.29 -3.36
C GLU A 416 -2.56 -22.58 -1.88
N LEU A 417 -2.00 -21.62 -1.15
CA LEU A 417 -1.79 -21.71 0.29
C LEU A 417 -3.09 -21.87 1.07
N LEU A 418 -4.13 -21.09 0.74
CA LEU A 418 -5.45 -21.23 1.37
C LEU A 418 -6.13 -22.56 1.03
N ARG A 419 -5.94 -23.05 -0.20
CA ARG A 419 -6.51 -24.33 -0.66
C ARG A 419 -5.82 -25.52 0.01
N LYS A 420 -4.49 -25.56 -0.01
CA LYS A 420 -3.66 -26.66 0.52
C LYS A 420 -3.48 -26.61 2.03
N ARG A 421 -3.51 -25.41 2.63
CA ARG A 421 -3.26 -25.15 4.06
C ARG A 421 -1.99 -25.83 4.57
N SER A 422 -0.91 -25.69 3.79
CA SER A 422 0.37 -26.35 4.05
C SER A 422 0.99 -25.92 5.38
N THR A 423 0.96 -26.78 6.40
CA THR A 423 1.62 -26.51 7.69
C THR A 423 3.13 -26.43 7.54
N ALA A 424 3.71 -27.17 6.59
CA ALA A 424 5.14 -27.14 6.29
C ALA A 424 5.60 -25.75 5.83
N PHE A 425 4.78 -25.04 5.04
CA PHE A 425 5.08 -23.66 4.60
C PHE A 425 5.20 -22.68 5.78
N LEU A 426 4.43 -22.89 6.85
CA LEU A 426 4.40 -21.99 8.02
C LEU A 426 5.62 -22.12 8.95
N THR A 427 6.53 -23.05 8.66
CA THR A 427 7.74 -23.25 9.49
C THR A 427 8.80 -22.21 9.15
N ALA A 428 9.59 -21.79 10.15
CA ALA A 428 10.59 -20.71 10.02
C ALA A 428 11.69 -20.95 8.96
N GLY A 429 11.84 -22.16 8.42
CA GLY A 429 12.77 -22.45 7.31
C GLY A 429 12.14 -22.45 5.92
N ASN A 430 10.81 -22.48 5.84
CA ASN A 430 10.05 -22.68 4.61
C ASN A 430 9.11 -21.52 4.29
N TYR A 431 8.88 -20.62 5.25
CA TYR A 431 8.10 -19.41 5.05
C TYR A 431 8.81 -18.48 4.06
N ASP A 432 8.06 -17.92 3.11
CA ASP A 432 8.54 -16.97 2.13
C ASP A 432 7.52 -15.85 1.97
N SER A 433 7.92 -14.59 2.15
CA SER A 433 7.02 -13.43 2.08
C SER A 433 6.40 -13.18 0.69
N SER A 434 6.81 -13.94 -0.33
CA SER A 434 6.26 -13.87 -1.68
C SER A 434 4.79 -14.25 -1.80
N TRP A 435 4.18 -14.93 -0.84
CA TRP A 435 2.75 -15.25 -0.91
C TRP A 435 1.85 -14.02 -1.01
N LYS A 436 2.33 -12.85 -0.57
CA LYS A 436 1.62 -11.56 -0.58
C LYS A 436 1.51 -10.94 -2.00
N ASP A 437 2.14 -11.55 -3.02
CA ASP A 437 2.27 -10.92 -4.34
C ASP A 437 0.94 -10.58 -4.99
N ASN A 438 0.85 -9.38 -5.56
CA ASN A 438 -0.34 -8.87 -6.26
C ASN A 438 -1.64 -8.95 -5.44
N LEU A 439 -1.57 -9.04 -4.11
CA LEU A 439 -2.74 -9.06 -3.23
C LEU A 439 -3.11 -7.64 -2.77
N ASP A 440 -3.65 -6.83 -3.66
CA ASP A 440 -3.99 -5.42 -3.37
C ASP A 440 -4.99 -5.26 -2.20
N PHE A 441 -5.80 -6.29 -1.91
CA PHE A 441 -6.73 -6.28 -0.77
C PHE A 441 -6.02 -6.19 0.59
N LEU A 442 -4.74 -6.59 0.69
CA LEU A 442 -3.91 -6.46 1.90
C LEU A 442 -3.67 -5.01 2.30
N TYR A 443 -3.81 -4.07 1.36
CA TYR A 443 -3.60 -2.65 1.59
C TYR A 443 -4.92 -1.88 1.67
N TRP A 444 -6.06 -2.56 1.53
CA TRP A 444 -7.36 -1.91 1.50
C TRP A 444 -7.66 -1.19 2.82
N GLY A 445 -7.94 0.12 2.72
CA GLY A 445 -8.20 1.00 3.86
C GLY A 445 -6.95 1.53 4.56
N THR A 446 -5.75 1.24 4.05
CA THR A 446 -4.49 1.78 4.59
C THR A 446 -4.00 2.99 3.81
N SER A 447 -3.12 3.79 4.39
CA SER A 447 -2.44 4.92 3.75
C SER A 447 -1.56 4.51 2.56
N VAL A 448 -1.20 3.23 2.45
CA VAL A 448 -0.41 2.65 1.36
C VAL A 448 -1.28 2.31 0.13
N LEU A 449 -2.60 2.19 0.27
CA LEU A 449 -3.50 1.82 -0.84
C LEU A 449 -3.27 2.65 -2.12
N PRO A 450 -3.10 3.98 -2.07
CA PRO A 450 -2.85 4.79 -3.26
C PRO A 450 -1.53 4.47 -3.98
N LEU A 451 -0.60 3.76 -3.35
CA LEU A 451 0.68 3.33 -3.93
C LEU A 451 0.60 1.98 -4.67
N THR A 452 -0.56 1.32 -4.61
CA THR A 452 -0.82 0.01 -5.24
C THR A 452 -1.65 0.12 -6.52
N ASN A 453 -1.78 -0.98 -7.29
CA ASN A 453 -2.58 -1.05 -8.51
C ASN A 453 -4.04 -1.51 -8.25
N ALA A 454 -4.60 -1.10 -7.10
CA ALA A 454 -5.87 -1.57 -6.51
C ALA A 454 -7.16 -1.46 -7.34
N ILE A 455 -7.08 -1.04 -8.60
CA ILE A 455 -8.20 -1.11 -9.55
C ILE A 455 -8.47 -2.57 -9.95
N ASN A 456 -7.44 -3.44 -9.89
CA ASN A 456 -7.55 -4.87 -10.15
C ASN A 456 -7.95 -5.62 -8.87
N PHE A 457 -9.19 -5.42 -8.40
CA PHE A 457 -9.69 -6.27 -7.33
C PHE A 457 -9.75 -7.72 -7.81
N ASP A 458 -9.06 -8.60 -7.07
CA ASP A 458 -9.27 -10.04 -7.20
C ASP A 458 -10.70 -10.36 -6.75
N PRO A 459 -11.58 -10.85 -7.65
CA PRO A 459 -12.97 -11.14 -7.31
C PRO A 459 -13.09 -12.25 -6.27
N HIS A 460 -12.05 -13.06 -6.05
CA HIS A 460 -12.04 -14.14 -5.08
C HIS A 460 -11.83 -13.67 -3.64
N PHE A 461 -11.38 -12.43 -3.41
CA PHE A 461 -11.07 -11.93 -2.07
C PHE A 461 -11.86 -10.69 -1.72
N SER A 462 -12.68 -10.79 -0.67
CA SER A 462 -13.42 -9.64 -0.14
C SER A 462 -12.43 -8.59 0.40
N PRO A 463 -12.54 -7.30 0.02
CA PRO A 463 -11.72 -6.24 0.58
C PRO A 463 -12.15 -5.86 2.02
N VAL A 464 -13.19 -6.48 2.55
CA VAL A 464 -13.77 -6.18 3.87
C VAL A 464 -13.90 -7.45 4.70
N ILE A 465 -13.63 -7.33 5.99
CA ILE A 465 -13.84 -8.35 7.00
C ILE A 465 -14.97 -7.90 7.93
N ALA A 466 -15.85 -8.81 8.33
CA ALA A 466 -16.88 -8.56 9.33
C ALA A 466 -16.37 -8.98 10.71
N THR A 467 -16.30 -8.03 11.65
CA THR A 467 -16.00 -8.28 13.07
C THR A 467 -17.26 -8.06 13.90
N ARG A 468 -17.18 -8.33 15.22
CA ARG A 468 -18.27 -8.02 16.16
C ARG A 468 -18.67 -6.53 16.16
N THR A 469 -17.71 -5.62 15.96
CA THR A 469 -17.97 -4.17 15.98
C THR A 469 -18.48 -3.65 14.64
N GLY A 470 -18.28 -4.39 13.55
CA GLY A 470 -18.80 -4.07 12.24
C GLY A 470 -17.85 -4.44 11.11
N PRO A 471 -18.12 -3.98 9.88
CA PRO A 471 -17.20 -4.16 8.77
C PRO A 471 -15.93 -3.33 8.96
N VAL A 472 -14.78 -3.96 8.74
CA VAL A 472 -13.44 -3.34 8.77
C VAL A 472 -12.76 -3.62 7.43
N PRO A 473 -12.09 -2.63 6.80
CA PRO A 473 -11.23 -2.86 5.65
C PRO A 473 -10.18 -3.95 5.94
N PHE A 474 -9.96 -4.88 5.00
CA PHE A 474 -9.04 -6.01 5.23
C PHE A 474 -7.64 -5.52 5.59
N GLY A 475 -7.11 -4.52 4.88
CA GLY A 475 -5.75 -4.02 5.14
C GLY A 475 -5.58 -3.39 6.52
N VAL A 476 -6.61 -2.68 7.02
CA VAL A 476 -6.62 -2.15 8.39
C VAL A 476 -6.55 -3.31 9.39
N TYR A 477 -7.41 -4.32 9.24
CA TYR A 477 -7.36 -5.51 10.10
C TYR A 477 -6.00 -6.22 10.05
N TYR A 478 -5.46 -6.41 8.84
CA TYR A 478 -4.19 -7.08 8.59
C TYR A 478 -3.05 -6.33 9.29
N LYS A 479 -2.94 -5.02 9.08
CA LYS A 479 -1.96 -4.16 9.74
C LYS A 479 -2.08 -4.18 11.26
N THR A 480 -3.29 -4.02 11.81
CA THR A 480 -3.51 -4.11 13.25
C THR A 480 -3.09 -5.48 13.81
N SER A 481 -3.37 -6.56 13.10
CA SER A 481 -2.98 -7.91 13.51
C SER A 481 -1.47 -8.11 13.47
N LEU A 482 -0.79 -7.56 12.45
CA LEU A 482 0.67 -7.54 12.38
C LEU A 482 1.28 -6.78 13.55
N LEU A 483 0.84 -5.55 13.80
CA LEU A 483 1.30 -4.70 14.90
C LEU A 483 1.13 -5.41 16.26
N LYS A 484 -0.04 -6.02 16.48
CA LYS A 484 -0.31 -6.79 17.70
C LYS A 484 0.71 -7.93 17.88
N HIS A 485 1.01 -8.66 16.81
CA HIS A 485 1.90 -9.81 16.87
C HIS A 485 3.39 -9.43 16.89
N SER A 486 3.81 -8.36 16.22
CA SER A 486 5.22 -7.98 16.12
C SER A 486 5.69 -7.06 17.24
N LEU A 487 4.81 -6.16 17.71
CA LEU A 487 5.10 -5.17 18.75
C LEU A 487 4.53 -5.58 20.12
N GLY A 488 3.70 -6.62 20.20
CA GLY A 488 3.02 -7.00 21.45
C GLY A 488 1.96 -5.98 21.89
N LEU A 489 1.56 -5.06 21.01
CA LEU A 489 0.57 -4.04 21.30
C LEU A 489 -0.80 -4.70 21.50
N GLU A 490 -1.23 -4.86 22.75
CA GLU A 490 -2.60 -5.22 23.10
C GLU A 490 -3.57 -4.06 22.82
N ILE A 491 -3.68 -3.54 21.60
CA ILE A 491 -4.48 -2.33 21.29
C ILE A 491 -4.33 -1.32 22.45
N SER A 492 -3.09 -1.09 22.89
CA SER A 492 -2.86 -0.14 23.98
C SER A 492 -3.34 1.19 23.44
N ARG A 493 -4.34 1.76 24.11
CA ARG A 493 -4.99 3.03 23.78
C ARG A 493 -4.07 4.24 23.90
N ALA A 494 -2.76 4.02 24.09
CA ALA A 494 -1.79 5.10 24.09
C ALA A 494 -1.79 5.72 22.68
N ALA A 495 -2.21 6.98 22.61
CA ALA A 495 -2.05 7.76 21.39
C ALA A 495 -0.56 7.76 21.00
N PRO A 496 -0.25 7.71 19.69
CA PRO A 496 1.12 7.94 19.23
C PRO A 496 1.64 9.26 19.78
N SER A 497 2.95 9.36 19.97
CA SER A 497 3.58 10.63 20.33
C SER A 497 3.28 11.70 19.29
N SER A 498 3.38 12.98 19.65
CA SER A 498 3.06 14.07 18.73
C SER A 498 3.95 14.00 17.47
N LEU A 499 5.25 13.84 17.65
CA LEU A 499 6.21 13.67 16.56
C LEU A 499 5.92 12.44 15.70
N PHE A 500 5.59 11.28 16.30
CA PHE A 500 5.30 10.08 15.54
C PHE A 500 3.94 10.15 14.83
N ALA A 501 2.96 10.84 15.41
CA ALA A 501 1.70 11.13 14.74
C ALA A 501 1.94 11.97 13.49
N GLU A 502 2.68 13.07 13.63
CA GLU A 502 3.04 13.96 12.52
C GLU A 502 3.80 13.20 11.43
N TYR A 503 4.92 12.55 11.79
CA TYR A 503 5.74 11.80 10.84
C TYR A 503 5.02 10.60 10.24
N GLY A 504 4.31 9.84 11.07
CA GLY A 504 3.71 8.56 10.72
C GLY A 504 2.62 8.67 9.66
N TYR A 505 1.86 9.77 9.62
CA TYR A 505 0.92 10.02 8.52
C TYR A 505 1.63 10.23 7.19
N ILE A 506 2.78 10.90 7.20
CA ILE A 506 3.48 11.23 5.96
C ILE A 506 4.31 10.05 5.46
N ALA A 507 4.94 9.32 6.37
CA ALA A 507 5.67 8.08 6.10
C ALA A 507 4.78 6.86 5.79
N ASN A 508 3.46 7.05 5.69
CA ASN A 508 2.46 6.00 5.46
C ASN A 508 2.49 4.86 6.50
N ILE A 509 2.86 5.20 7.74
CA ILE A 509 2.88 4.30 8.90
C ILE A 509 1.53 4.34 9.64
N LEU A 510 0.84 5.49 9.66
CA LEU A 510 -0.49 5.68 10.24
C LEU A 510 -1.55 5.84 9.12
N ASP A 511 -2.82 5.53 9.42
CA ASP A 511 -3.93 5.48 8.46
C ASP A 511 -4.96 6.59 8.66
#